data_AF-A0A6L7Z3M0-F1
#
_entry.id   AF-A0A6L7Z3M0-F1
#
_cell.length_a   1.000
_cell.length_b   1.000
_cell.length_c   1.000
_cell.angle_alpha   90.00
_cell.angle_beta   90.00
_cell.angle_gamma   90.00
#
_symmetry.space_group_name_H-M   'P 1'
#
loop_
_entity.id
_entity.type
_entity.pdbx_description
1 polymer ?
#
loop_
_entity_poly.entity_id
_entity_poly.type
_entity_poly.pdbx_seq_one_letter_code
_entity_poly.pdbx_strand_id
1 'polypeptide(L)'
;MKTPEAETRRALARLRRALEKARREVRGLREGLDESESDGYPADDYAEMEEHLGAVTDLVNREQARQQAKVLRAGGIGPGRLQRSAEPVARAERDGEGGR
;
A
#
# COMPACT_ATOMS: atom_id res chain seq x y z
N MET A 1 9.60 26.31 -1.81
CA MET A 1 9.44 25.93 -3.23
C MET A 1 9.14 24.43 -3.30
N LYS A 2 8.06 23.99 -3.97
CA LYS A 2 7.81 22.55 -4.15
C LYS A 2 8.67 22.06 -5.30
N THR A 3 9.44 21.00 -5.11
CA THR A 3 10.22 20.40 -6.19
C THR A 3 9.32 19.47 -7.02
N PRO A 4 9.57 19.32 -8.34
CA PRO A 4 8.83 18.39 -9.18
C PRO A 4 8.75 16.98 -8.58
N GLU A 5 9.82 16.48 -7.97
CA GLU A 5 9.88 15.15 -7.35
C GLU A 5 8.92 15.03 -6.15
N ALA A 6 8.85 16.08 -5.32
CA ALA A 6 7.95 16.11 -4.18
C ALA A 6 6.48 16.13 -4.62
N GLU A 7 6.19 16.74 -5.78
CA GLU A 7 4.85 16.74 -6.37
C GLU A 7 4.49 15.38 -6.98
N THR A 8 5.41 14.78 -7.73
CA THR A 8 5.25 13.41 -8.27
C THR A 8 5.00 12.40 -7.16
N ARG A 9 5.80 12.41 -6.08
CA ARG A 9 5.62 11.51 -4.93
C ARG A 9 4.25 11.67 -4.28
N ARG A 10 3.79 12.92 -4.10
CA ARG A 10 2.46 13.18 -3.55
C ARG A 10 1.36 12.72 -4.50
N ALA A 11 1.50 12.93 -5.80
CA ALA A 11 0.55 12.48 -6.80
C ALA A 11 0.42 10.95 -6.79
N LEU A 12 1.56 10.22 -6.79
CA LEU A 12 1.58 8.76 -6.69
C LEU A 12 0.92 8.25 -5.40
N ALA A 13 1.17 8.90 -4.26
CA ALA A 13 0.56 8.52 -2.99
C ALA A 13 -0.96 8.75 -2.97
N ARG A 14 -1.44 9.86 -3.56
CA ARG A 14 -2.88 10.13 -3.70
C ARG A 14 -3.55 9.11 -4.62
N LEU A 15 -2.94 8.84 -5.77
CA LEU A 15 -3.46 7.89 -6.74
C LEU A 15 -3.55 6.48 -6.12
N ARG A 16 -2.53 6.03 -5.39
CA ARG A 16 -2.57 4.73 -4.70
C ARG A 16 -3.77 4.62 -3.75
N ARG A 17 -4.00 5.63 -2.91
CA ARG A 17 -5.14 5.65 -1.99
C ARG A 17 -6.49 5.68 -2.71
N ALA A 18 -6.56 6.41 -3.83
CA ALA A 18 -7.77 6.44 -4.65
C ALA A 18 -8.08 5.07 -5.24
N LEU A 19 -7.06 4.34 -5.72
CA LEU A 19 -7.19 2.98 -6.25
C LEU A 19 -7.56 1.97 -5.16
N GLU A 20 -6.92 2.05 -3.98
CA GLU A 20 -7.27 1.24 -2.81
C GLU A 20 -8.75 1.41 -2.44
N LYS A 21 -9.23 2.67 -2.44
CA LYS A 21 -10.64 2.97 -2.19
C LYS A 21 -11.53 2.43 -3.31
N ALA A 22 -11.21 2.70 -4.57
CA ALA A 22 -12.01 2.26 -5.72
C ALA A 22 -12.19 0.73 -5.71
N ARG A 23 -11.13 -0.03 -5.45
CA ARG A 23 -11.20 -1.49 -5.34
C ARG A 23 -12.12 -1.95 -4.21
N ARG A 24 -12.11 -1.27 -3.06
CA ARG A 24 -13.01 -1.58 -1.94
C ARG A 24 -14.48 -1.31 -2.31
N GLU A 25 -14.76 -0.19 -2.96
CA GLU A 25 -16.12 0.14 -3.40
C GLU A 25 -16.62 -0.85 -4.47
N VAL A 26 -15.77 -1.22 -5.43
CA VAL A 26 -16.09 -2.23 -6.45
C VAL A 26 -16.43 -3.58 -5.82
N ARG A 27 -15.65 -4.02 -4.84
CA ARG A 27 -15.94 -5.25 -4.11
C ARG A 27 -17.27 -5.20 -3.38
N GLY A 28 -17.54 -4.10 -2.68
CA GLY A 28 -18.83 -3.92 -1.98
C GLY A 28 -20.02 -3.90 -2.95
N LEU A 29 -19.84 -3.31 -4.13
CA LEU A 29 -20.86 -3.33 -5.18
C LEU A 29 -21.09 -4.74 -5.73
N ARG A 30 -20.02 -5.50 -5.96
CA ARG A 30 -20.10 -6.91 -6.35
C ARG A 30 -20.85 -7.74 -5.33
N GLU A 31 -20.47 -7.66 -4.06
CA GLU A 31 -21.10 -8.42 -2.97
C GLU A 31 -22.59 -8.05 -2.84
N GLY A 32 -22.92 -6.76 -2.87
CA GLY A 32 -24.32 -6.32 -2.77
C GLY A 32 -25.18 -6.70 -3.97
N LEU A 33 -24.62 -6.68 -5.19
CA LEU A 33 -25.36 -7.08 -6.38
C LEU A 33 -25.55 -8.60 -6.46
N ASP A 34 -24.52 -9.38 -6.15
CA ASP A 34 -24.57 -10.85 -6.07
C ASP A 34 -25.65 -11.33 -5.07
N GLU A 35 -25.80 -10.63 -3.94
CA GLU A 35 -26.86 -10.92 -2.96
C GLU A 35 -28.27 -10.48 -3.41
N SER A 36 -28.38 -9.48 -4.28
CA SER A 36 -29.66 -8.86 -4.65
C SER A 36 -30.25 -9.35 -5.99
N GLU A 37 -29.40 -9.81 -6.90
CA GLU A 37 -29.77 -10.26 -8.24
C GLU A 37 -29.56 -11.78 -8.36
N SER A 38 -30.64 -12.56 -8.33
CA SER A 38 -30.56 -14.03 -8.39
C SER A 38 -30.19 -14.59 -9.77
N ASP A 39 -30.44 -13.82 -10.84
CA ASP A 39 -30.06 -14.12 -12.22
C ASP A 39 -29.84 -12.80 -12.97
N GLY A 40 -28.64 -12.58 -13.52
CA GLY A 40 -28.32 -11.40 -14.34
C GLY A 40 -27.14 -10.55 -13.88
N TYR A 41 -26.59 -10.83 -12.69
CA TYR A 41 -25.40 -10.14 -12.20
C TYR A 41 -24.18 -10.41 -13.10
N PRO A 42 -23.54 -9.38 -13.69
CA PRO A 42 -22.42 -9.57 -14.61
C PRO A 42 -21.11 -9.79 -13.83
N ALA A 43 -21.00 -10.93 -13.14
CA ALA A 43 -19.87 -11.25 -12.26
C ALA A 43 -18.50 -11.11 -12.96
N ASP A 44 -18.44 -11.46 -14.24
CA ASP A 44 -17.22 -11.38 -15.06
C ASP A 44 -16.78 -9.93 -15.28
N ASP A 45 -17.70 -8.99 -15.57
CA ASP A 45 -17.38 -7.58 -15.77
C ASP A 45 -16.78 -6.95 -14.50
N TYR A 46 -17.32 -7.31 -13.33
CA TYR A 46 -16.81 -6.86 -12.04
C TYR A 46 -15.45 -7.47 -11.71
N ALA A 47 -15.25 -8.75 -12.03
CA ALA A 47 -13.97 -9.41 -11.87
C ALA A 47 -12.88 -8.78 -12.77
N GLU A 48 -13.21 -8.48 -14.02
CA GLU A 48 -12.33 -7.79 -14.96
C GLU A 48 -11.99 -6.38 -14.45
N MET A 49 -12.97 -5.63 -13.95
CA MET A 49 -12.72 -4.32 -13.35
C MET A 49 -11.78 -4.39 -12.13
N GLU A 50 -11.92 -5.41 -11.27
CA GLU A 50 -10.97 -5.63 -10.17
C GLU A 50 -9.55 -5.94 -10.67
N GLU A 51 -9.42 -6.72 -11.74
CA GLU A 51 -8.14 -7.03 -12.36
C GLU A 51 -7.46 -5.77 -12.92
N HIS A 52 -8.19 -4.94 -13.67
CA HIS A 52 -7.68 -3.67 -14.20
C HIS A 52 -7.23 -2.73 -13.09
N LEU A 53 -8.03 -2.58 -12.02
CA LEU A 53 -7.65 -1.80 -10.85
C LEU A 53 -6.39 -2.36 -10.17
N GLY A 54 -6.25 -3.68 -10.13
CA GLY A 54 -5.03 -4.37 -9.69
C GLY A 54 -3.82 -3.99 -10.52
N ALA A 55 -3.92 -4.12 -11.85
CA ALA A 55 -2.83 -3.79 -12.77
C ALA A 55 -2.36 -2.33 -12.66
N VAL A 56 -3.31 -1.39 -12.52
CA VAL A 56 -2.99 0.03 -12.30
C VAL A 56 -2.33 0.25 -10.94
N THR A 57 -2.80 -0.44 -9.89
CA THR A 57 -2.19 -0.38 -8.55
C THR A 57 -0.74 -0.86 -8.58
N ASP A 58 -0.47 -1.96 -9.28
CA ASP A 58 0.89 -2.50 -9.43
C ASP A 58 1.81 -1.55 -10.18
N LEU A 59 1.31 -0.91 -11.24
CA LEU A 59 2.06 0.14 -11.94
C LEU A 59 2.43 1.28 -10.99
N VAL A 60 1.48 1.79 -10.20
CA VAL A 60 1.73 2.87 -9.23
C VAL A 60 2.76 2.45 -8.18
N ASN A 61 2.69 1.21 -7.69
CA ASN A 61 3.65 0.68 -6.72
C ASN A 61 5.06 0.58 -7.31
N ARG A 62 5.20 0.09 -8.54
CA ARG A 62 6.48 0.07 -9.26
C ARG A 62 7.05 1.48 -9.43
N GLU A 63 6.23 2.45 -9.81
CA GLU A 63 6.68 3.84 -9.96
C GLU A 63 7.07 4.48 -8.63
N GLN A 64 6.36 4.19 -7.53
CA GLN A 64 6.76 4.63 -6.20
C GLN A 64 8.14 4.08 -5.82
N ALA A 65 8.38 2.79 -6.05
CA ALA A 65 9.67 2.14 -5.78
C ALA A 65 10.80 2.75 -6.63
N ARG A 66 10.55 3.00 -7.92
CA ARG A 66 11.51 3.65 -8.82
C ARG A 66 11.86 5.06 -8.37
N GLN A 67 10.86 5.85 -7.94
CA GLN A 67 11.10 7.20 -7.41
C GLN A 67 11.91 7.16 -6.12
N GLN A 68 11.62 6.24 -5.21
CA GLN A 68 12.39 6.06 -3.97
C GLN A 68 13.85 5.66 -4.26
N ALA A 69 14.07 4.75 -5.21
CA ALA A 69 15.41 4.36 -5.63
C ALA A 69 16.22 5.51 -6.25
N LYS A 70 15.58 6.39 -7.04
CA LYS A 70 16.21 7.60 -7.60
C LYS A 70 16.63 8.56 -6.50
N VAL A 71 15.76 8.81 -5.52
CA VAL A 71 16.07 9.69 -4.37
C VAL A 71 17.24 9.13 -3.56
N LEU A 72 17.27 7.81 -3.31
CA LEU A 72 18.37 7.16 -2.59
C LEU A 72 19.70 7.28 -3.33
N ARG A 73 19.70 7.06 -4.65
CA ARG A 73 20.90 7.19 -5.51
C ARG A 73 21.39 8.64 -5.59
N ALA A 74 20.48 9.62 -5.70
CA ALA A 74 20.83 11.04 -5.75
C ALA A 74 21.29 11.61 -4.40
N GLY A 75 20.85 11.03 -3.28
CA GLY A 75 21.19 11.46 -1.93
C GLY A 75 22.44 10.81 -1.31
N GLY A 76 23.19 9.99 -2.05
CA GLY A 76 24.42 9.34 -1.53
C GLY A 76 24.17 8.28 -0.44
N ILE A 77 22.93 7.82 -0.25
CA ILE A 77 22.59 6.77 0.70
C ILE A 77 22.57 5.44 -0.06
N GLY A 78 23.65 4.67 0.10
CA GLY A 78 23.71 3.31 -0.42
C GLY A 78 22.60 2.42 0.19
N PRO A 79 22.04 1.47 -0.58
CA PRO A 79 20.89 0.65 -0.18
C PRO A 79 21.07 -0.16 1.12
N GLY A 80 22.29 -0.29 1.65
CA GLY A 80 22.60 -0.99 2.90
C GLY A 80 22.35 -0.20 4.20
N ARG A 81 21.91 1.07 4.15
CA ARG A 81 21.67 1.91 5.35
C ARG A 81 20.21 1.97 5.82
N LEU A 82 19.36 1.01 5.41
CA LEU A 82 17.97 0.93 5.85
C LEU A 82 17.71 -0.10 6.96
N GLN A 83 18.71 -0.87 7.39
CA GLN A 83 18.60 -1.74 8.57
C GLN A 83 19.43 -1.19 9.73
N ARG A 84 18.79 -0.41 10.61
CA ARG A 84 19.11 -0.26 12.04
C ARG A 84 18.24 0.85 12.65
N SER A 85 16.94 0.61 12.76
CA SER A 85 16.08 1.30 13.74
C SER A 85 14.90 0.43 14.17
N ALA A 86 15.09 -0.89 14.13
CA ALA A 86 14.24 -1.85 14.81
C ALA A 86 15.17 -2.72 15.66
N GLU A 87 15.81 -2.10 16.65
CA GLU A 87 16.31 -2.89 17.78
C GLU A 87 15.07 -3.38 18.53
N PRO A 88 14.90 -4.69 18.76
CA PRO A 88 13.94 -5.16 19.73
C PRO A 88 14.45 -4.69 21.09
N VAL A 89 13.69 -3.82 21.74
CA VAL A 89 13.90 -3.50 23.16
C VAL A 89 13.76 -4.83 23.91
N ALA A 90 14.89 -5.33 24.41
CA ALA A 90 14.93 -6.49 25.27
C ALA A 90 13.98 -6.23 26.45
N ARG A 91 12.94 -7.07 26.54
CA ARG A 91 12.01 -7.09 27.67
C ARG A 91 12.82 -7.52 28.89
N ALA A 92 13.17 -6.56 29.75
CA ALA A 92 13.75 -6.83 31.05
C ALA A 92 12.76 -7.70 31.85
N GLU A 93 13.08 -8.98 31.99
CA GLU A 93 12.51 -9.83 33.01
C GLU A 93 12.93 -9.24 34.36
N ARG A 94 11.96 -8.67 35.07
CA ARG A 94 12.14 -8.32 36.48
C ARG A 94 11.85 -9.57 37.29
N ASP A 95 12.90 -10.09 37.87
CA ASP A 95 12.87 -11.06 38.96
C ASP A 95 11.88 -10.61 40.02
N GLY A 96 10.84 -11.43 40.22
CA GLY A 96 9.95 -11.34 41.36
C GLY A 96 10.54 -12.16 42.50
N GLU A 97 11.27 -11.51 43.40
CA GLU A 97 11.63 -12.06 44.71
C GLU A 97 11.14 -11.08 45.79
N GLY A 98 10.19 -11.53 46.63
CA GLY A 98 9.70 -10.71 47.73
C GLY A 98 8.35 -11.12 48.29
N GLY A 99 8.24 -12.33 48.85
CA GLY A 99 7.09 -12.74 49.66
C GLY A 99 7.49 -13.82 50.65
N ARG A 100 7.84 -13.42 51.86
CA ARG A 100 7.75 -14.27 53.05
C ARG A 100 6.43 -13.97 53.74
#